data_AF-A0A923JX99-F1
#
_entry.id   AF-A0A923JX99-F1
#
_cell.length_a   1.000
_cell.length_b   1.000
_cell.length_c   1.000
_cell.angle_alpha   90.00
_cell.angle_beta   90.00
_cell.angle_gamma   90.00
#
_symmetry.space_group_name_H-M   'P 1'
#
loop_
_entity.id
_entity.type
_entity.pdbx_description
1 polymer ?
#
loop_
_entity_poly.entity_id
_entity_poly.type
_entity_poly.pdbx_seq_one_letter_code
_entity_poly.pdbx_strand_id
1 'polypeptide(L)'
;AKPGQTLDAPILSQGYRYRTLPAYEGNASTTAWHVVEVETLDQINEGGAVIQPLQSTQYKYFERIEQPLTYGRLEEHTLTMNDLPTKTSYTYATRAPTFATHDNNETV
;
A
#
# COMPACT_ATOMS: atom_id res chain seq x y z
N ALA A 1 38.44 4.53 -14.76
CA ALA A 1 37.55 3.92 -15.78
C ALA A 1 38.31 3.84 -17.11
N LYS A 2 38.19 2.73 -17.85
CA LYS A 2 38.86 2.55 -19.15
C LYS A 2 38.03 3.25 -20.25
N PRO A 3 38.63 3.87 -21.29
CA PRO A 3 37.87 4.47 -22.39
C PRO A 3 37.19 3.36 -23.21
N GLY A 4 35.88 3.48 -23.46
CA GLY A 4 35.14 2.59 -24.36
C GLY A 4 34.12 1.63 -23.73
N GLN A 5 33.79 1.74 -22.44
CA GLN A 5 32.61 1.08 -21.89
C GLN A 5 31.38 1.95 -22.12
N THR A 6 30.53 1.56 -23.06
CA THR A 6 29.12 1.98 -23.03
C THR A 6 28.53 1.35 -21.78
N LEU A 7 28.31 2.15 -20.74
CA LEU A 7 27.47 1.76 -19.61
C LEU A 7 26.03 1.77 -20.15
N ASP A 8 25.58 0.64 -20.68
CA ASP A 8 24.18 0.50 -21.05
C ASP A 8 23.30 0.77 -19.82
N ALA A 9 22.25 1.57 -20.02
CA ALA A 9 21.35 1.94 -18.93
C ALA A 9 20.65 0.69 -18.37
N PRO A 10 20.47 0.60 -17.04
CA PRO A 10 19.79 -0.54 -16.45
C PRO A 10 18.33 -0.62 -16.91
N ILE A 11 17.87 -1.82 -17.24
CA ILE A 11 16.45 -2.11 -17.51
C ILE A 11 15.79 -2.47 -16.19
N LEU A 12 14.69 -1.78 -15.86
CA LEU A 12 13.95 -1.97 -14.61
C LEU A 12 12.60 -2.64 -14.87
N SER A 13 12.20 -3.52 -13.98
CA SER A 13 10.89 -4.18 -13.96
C SER A 13 10.20 -3.93 -12.63
N GLN A 14 8.92 -3.56 -12.68
CA GLN A 14 8.09 -3.36 -11.49
C GLN A 14 7.03 -4.44 -11.42
N GLY A 15 7.01 -5.18 -10.32
CA GLY A 15 6.11 -6.29 -10.07
C GLY A 15 5.09 -5.96 -8.98
N TYR A 16 3.87 -6.45 -9.16
CA TYR A 16 2.81 -6.38 -8.14
C TYR A 16 2.19 -7.75 -7.92
N ARG A 17 2.14 -8.19 -6.67
CA ARG A 17 1.34 -9.34 -6.24
C ARG A 17 0.13 -8.85 -5.47
N TYR A 18 -1.05 -9.27 -5.91
CA TYR A 18 -2.32 -8.94 -5.28
C TYR A 18 -2.85 -10.14 -4.50
N ARG A 19 -3.61 -9.86 -3.43
CA ARG A 19 -4.44 -10.84 -2.75
C ARG A 19 -5.84 -10.29 -2.52
N THR A 20 -6.76 -11.16 -2.15
CA THR A 20 -8.15 -10.80 -1.92
C THR A 20 -8.45 -10.78 -0.42
N LEU A 21 -9.09 -9.72 0.06
CA LEU A 21 -9.69 -9.64 1.39
C LEU A 21 -11.18 -9.92 1.30
N PRO A 22 -11.78 -10.61 2.29
CA PRO A 22 -13.21 -10.85 2.30
C PRO A 22 -13.99 -9.53 2.34
N ALA A 23 -15.21 -9.55 1.83
CA ALA A 23 -16.13 -8.44 2.00
C ALA A 23 -16.41 -8.22 3.50
N TYR A 24 -16.56 -6.96 3.89
CA TYR A 24 -16.99 -6.62 5.25
C TYR A 24 -18.50 -6.87 5.41
N GLU A 25 -18.91 -7.66 6.41
CA GLU A 25 -20.31 -7.87 6.77
C GLU A 25 -20.92 -6.55 7.29
N GLY A 26 -21.60 -5.83 6.40
CA GLY A 26 -22.22 -4.53 6.69
C GLY A 26 -21.89 -3.44 5.67
N ASN A 27 -21.07 -3.72 4.66
CA ASN A 27 -21.04 -2.92 3.45
C ASN A 27 -22.20 -3.37 2.52
N ALA A 28 -22.63 -2.52 1.59
CA ALA A 28 -23.62 -2.91 0.58
C ALA A 28 -23.02 -3.76 -0.57
N SER A 29 -21.73 -4.10 -0.50
CA SER A 29 -20.96 -4.72 -1.59
C SER A 29 -20.38 -6.07 -1.14
N THR A 30 -21.07 -7.14 -1.49
CA THR A 30 -20.68 -8.54 -1.17
C THR A 30 -19.41 -9.01 -1.90
N THR A 31 -18.80 -8.17 -2.73
CA THR A 31 -17.63 -8.53 -3.51
C THR A 31 -16.38 -8.44 -2.62
N ALA A 32 -15.49 -9.42 -2.75
CA ALA A 32 -14.19 -9.42 -2.09
C ALA A 32 -13.23 -8.40 -2.75
N TRP A 33 -12.34 -7.78 -1.98
CA TRP A 33 -11.58 -6.60 -2.45
C TRP A 33 -10.12 -7.00 -2.70
N HIS A 34 -9.53 -6.52 -3.79
CA HIS A 34 -8.13 -6.77 -4.10
C HIS A 34 -7.23 -5.74 -3.44
N VAL A 35 -6.17 -6.22 -2.81
CA VAL A 35 -5.14 -5.39 -2.18
C VAL A 35 -3.77 -5.80 -2.72
N VAL A 36 -2.85 -4.84 -2.83
CA VAL A 36 -1.45 -5.12 -3.14
C VAL A 36 -0.83 -5.77 -1.91
N GLU A 37 -0.32 -6.98 -2.03
CA GLU A 37 0.38 -7.65 -0.95
C GLU A 37 1.88 -7.36 -1.00
N VAL A 38 2.45 -7.40 -2.20
CA VAL A 38 3.88 -7.20 -2.45
C VAL A 38 4.09 -6.35 -3.70
N GLU A 39 5.03 -5.42 -3.61
CA GLU A 39 5.60 -4.71 -4.75
C GLU A 39 7.10 -5.02 -4.84
N THR A 40 7.63 -5.19 -6.05
CA THR A 40 9.07 -5.35 -6.29
C THR A 40 9.56 -4.39 -7.36
N LEU A 41 10.81 -3.95 -7.23
CA LEU A 41 11.57 -3.29 -8.29
C LEU A 41 12.83 -4.12 -8.51
N ASP A 42 12.97 -4.65 -9.72
CA ASP A 42 14.05 -5.55 -10.10
C ASP A 42 14.81 -4.97 -11.29
N GLN A 43 16.14 -5.09 -11.29
CA GLN A 43 16.93 -4.93 -12.49
C GLN A 43 16.86 -6.23 -13.30
N ILE A 44 16.52 -6.13 -14.58
CA ILE A 44 16.42 -7.26 -15.50
C ILE A 44 17.43 -7.14 -16.65
N ASN A 45 17.74 -8.27 -17.28
CA ASN A 45 18.46 -8.27 -18.56
C ASN A 45 17.49 -8.06 -19.74
N GLU A 46 18.03 -7.91 -20.95
CA GLU A 46 17.23 -7.77 -22.18
C GLU A 46 16.27 -8.95 -22.43
N GLY A 47 16.60 -10.13 -21.89
CA GLY A 47 15.76 -11.32 -21.93
C GLY A 47 14.68 -11.39 -20.84
N GLY A 48 14.55 -10.36 -20.01
CA GLY A 48 13.56 -10.28 -18.93
C GLY A 48 13.90 -11.07 -17.66
N ALA A 49 15.06 -11.69 -17.57
CA ALA A 49 15.49 -12.39 -16.36
C ALA A 49 16.01 -11.40 -15.31
N VAL A 50 15.63 -11.61 -14.05
CA VAL A 50 16.08 -10.80 -12.92
C VAL A 50 17.59 -10.97 -12.72
N ILE A 51 18.31 -9.85 -12.77
CA ILE A 51 19.73 -9.75 -12.44
C ILE A 51 19.89 -9.47 -10.94
N GLN A 52 19.13 -8.50 -10.43
CA GLN A 52 19.24 -8.02 -9.06
C GLN A 52 17.92 -7.44 -8.56
N PRO A 53 17.43 -7.84 -7.38
CA PRO A 53 16.35 -7.12 -6.71
C PRO A 53 16.88 -5.79 -6.14
N LEU A 54 16.18 -4.69 -6.41
CA LEU A 54 16.55 -3.36 -5.94
C LEU A 54 15.71 -2.91 -4.75
N GLN A 55 14.42 -3.24 -4.79
CA GLN A 55 13.45 -2.84 -3.78
C GLN A 55 12.35 -3.90 -3.63
N SER A 56 11.84 -4.08 -2.42
CA SER A 56 10.56 -4.75 -2.18
C SER A 56 9.74 -4.02 -1.12
N THR A 57 8.44 -3.91 -1.34
CA THR A 57 7.50 -3.41 -0.33
C THR A 57 6.49 -4.51 0.01
N GLN A 58 6.36 -4.82 1.30
CA GLN A 58 5.31 -5.71 1.81
C GLN A 58 4.24 -4.89 2.52
N TYR A 59 2.97 -5.16 2.22
CA TYR A 59 1.83 -4.43 2.77
C TYR A 59 1.00 -5.33 3.68
N LYS A 60 0.65 -4.79 4.86
CA LYS A 60 -0.25 -5.42 5.82
C LYS A 60 -1.48 -4.54 6.00
N TYR A 61 -2.65 -5.15 6.01
CA TYR A 61 -3.93 -4.45 6.12
C TYR A 61 -4.63 -4.80 7.42
N PHE A 62 -5.47 -3.88 7.90
CA PHE A 62 -6.40 -4.15 8.97
C PHE A 62 -7.48 -5.12 8.48
N GLU A 63 -7.38 -6.38 8.89
CA GLU A 63 -8.32 -7.46 8.54
C GLU A 63 -9.30 -7.79 9.69
N ARG A 64 -9.53 -6.81 10.56
CA ARG A 64 -10.38 -6.91 11.75
C ARG A 64 -11.81 -6.49 11.42
N ILE A 65 -12.70 -7.46 11.20
CA ILE A 65 -14.10 -7.20 10.84
C ILE A 65 -14.88 -6.55 11.99
N GLU A 66 -14.40 -6.63 13.23
CA GLU A 66 -14.96 -5.91 14.36
C GLU A 66 -14.62 -4.41 14.36
N GLN A 67 -13.78 -3.95 13.42
CA GLN A 67 -13.35 -2.56 13.26
C GLN A 67 -13.70 -2.03 11.86
N PRO A 68 -15.00 -1.85 11.52
CA PRO A 68 -15.47 -1.44 10.19
C PRO A 68 -14.73 -0.27 9.56
N LEU A 69 -14.42 0.74 10.38
CA LEU A 69 -13.87 2.01 9.90
C LEU A 69 -12.42 1.90 9.45
N THR A 70 -11.70 0.89 9.97
CA THR A 70 -10.30 0.63 9.62
C THR A 70 -10.14 -0.60 8.73
N TYR A 71 -11.14 -1.48 8.64
CA TYR A 71 -11.10 -2.66 7.79
C TYR A 71 -10.68 -2.35 6.35
N GLY A 72 -9.72 -3.12 5.82
CA GLY A 72 -9.16 -2.94 4.49
C GLY A 72 -8.21 -1.76 4.32
N ARG A 73 -7.99 -0.94 5.35
CA ARG A 73 -6.95 0.10 5.34
C ARG A 73 -5.58 -0.48 5.63
N LEU A 74 -4.54 0.23 5.21
CA LEU A 74 -3.16 -0.19 5.45
C LEU A 74 -2.84 -0.08 6.96
N GLU A 75 -2.45 -1.19 7.57
CA GLU A 75 -1.94 -1.24 8.94
C GLU A 75 -0.46 -0.88 8.95
N GLU A 76 0.28 -1.39 7.97
CA GLU A 76 1.73 -1.26 7.92
C GLU A 76 2.25 -1.52 6.51
N HIS A 77 3.36 -0.89 6.17
CA HIS A 77 4.22 -1.39 5.10
C HIS A 77 5.67 -1.52 5.58
N THR A 78 6.38 -2.46 4.98
CA THR A 78 7.84 -2.59 5.12
C THR A 78 8.48 -2.45 3.76
N LEU A 79 9.23 -1.37 3.57
CA LEU A 79 10.07 -1.11 2.40
C LEU A 79 11.47 -1.67 2.67
N THR A 80 11.93 -2.61 1.86
CA THR A 80 13.30 -3.11 1.88
C THR A 80 14.04 -2.57 0.65
N MET A 81 15.13 -1.86 0.87
CA MET A 81 15.99 -1.34 -0.19
C MET A 81 17.44 -1.64 0.19
N ASN A 82 18.21 -2.29 -0.70
CA ASN A 82 19.56 -2.77 -0.40
C ASN A 82 19.63 -3.58 0.91
N ASP A 83 18.70 -4.52 1.08
CA ASP A 83 18.54 -5.38 2.28
C ASP A 83 18.26 -4.64 3.60
N LEU A 84 18.02 -3.33 3.56
CA LEU A 84 17.71 -2.53 4.74
C LEU A 84 16.20 -2.25 4.80
N PRO A 85 15.50 -2.75 5.84
CA PRO A 85 14.07 -2.52 5.98
C PRO A 85 13.78 -1.18 6.67
N THR A 86 12.81 -0.45 6.13
CA THR A 86 12.13 0.68 6.77
C THR A 86 10.66 0.31 6.92
N LYS A 87 10.15 0.41 8.14
CA LYS A 87 8.78 0.04 8.49
C LYS A 87 7.97 1.28 8.86
N THR A 88 6.81 1.42 8.25
CA THR A 88 5.84 2.47 8.56
C THR A 88 4.55 1.82 9.03
N SER A 89 4.13 2.15 10.26
CA SER A 89 2.85 1.67 10.82
C SER A 89 1.85 2.83 10.88
N TYR A 90 0.59 2.53 10.61
CA TYR A 90 -0.48 3.52 10.56
C TYR A 90 -1.46 3.31 11.71
N THR A 91 -1.93 4.42 12.27
CA THR A 91 -3.03 4.42 13.24
C THR A 91 -4.09 5.41 12.77
N TYR A 92 -5.33 4.96 12.71
CA TYR A 92 -6.47 5.77 12.30
C TYR A 92 -7.29 6.14 13.52
N ALA A 93 -7.57 7.43 13.69
CA ALA A 93 -8.46 7.92 14.73
C ALA A 93 -9.79 8.36 14.11
N THR A 94 -10.89 7.99 14.76
CA THR A 94 -12.21 8.55 14.45
C THR A 94 -12.33 9.91 15.09
N ARG A 95 -12.53 10.96 14.28
CA ARG A 95 -12.93 12.27 14.79
C ARG A 95 -14.44 12.33 14.79
N ALA A 96 -15.04 12.71 15.92
CA ALA A 96 -16.47 12.99 15.97
C ALA A 96 -16.77 14.12 14.96
N PRO A 97 -17.87 14.01 14.18
CA PRO A 97 -18.29 15.11 13.33
C PRO A 97 -18.57 16.33 14.21
N THR A 98 -17.81 17.40 14.03
CA THR A 98 -18.16 18.71 14.57
C THR A 98 -19.23 19.30 13.66
N PHE A 99 -20.49 19.00 13.95
CA PHE A 99 -21.59 19.78 13.41
C PHE A 99 -21.57 21.15 14.10
N ALA A 100 -21.51 22.23 13.34
CA ALA A 100 -21.82 23.53 13.89
C ALA A 100 -23.32 23.55 14.20
N THR A 101 -23.68 23.61 15.49
CA THR A 101 -25.05 23.90 15.88
C THR A 101 -25.34 25.34 15.46
N HIS A 102 -26.21 25.53 14.47
CA HIS A 102 -26.79 26.84 14.21
C HIS A 102 -28.02 26.94 15.12
N ASP A 103 -27.88 27.63 16.26
CA ASP A 103 -29.01 27.95 17.12
C ASP A 103 -29.87 29.01 16.40
N ASN A 104 -30.94 28.56 15.76
CA ASN A 104 -31.97 29.44 15.22
C ASN A 104 -32.80 30.02 16.37
N ASN A 105 -32.23 30.94 17.16
CA ASN A 105 -33.00 31.78 18.07
C ASN A 105 -33.63 32.94 17.28
N GLU A 106 -34.56 32.61 16.40
CA GLU A 106 -35.49 33.61 15.87
C GLU A 106 -36.54 33.89 16.95
N THR A 107 -36.45 35.08 17.53
CA THR A 107 -37.47 35.60 18.46
C THR A 107 -38.57 36.22 17.61
N VAL A 108 -39.79 35.66 17.66
CA VAL A 108 -41.01 36.26 17.11
C VAL A 108 -41.70 37.06 18.21
#